data_AF-A0A7X9ID08-F1
#
_entry.id   AF-A0A7X9ID08-F1
#
_cell.length_a   1.000
_cell.length_b   1.000
_cell.length_c   1.000
_cell.angle_alpha   90.00
_cell.angle_beta   90.00
_cell.angle_gamma   90.00
#
_symmetry.space_group_name_H-M   'P 1'
#
loop_
_entity.id
_entity.type
_entity.pdbx_description
1 polymer ?
#
loop_
_entity_poly.entity_id
_entity_poly.type
_entity_poly.pdbx_seq_one_letter_code
_entity_poly.pdbx_strand_id
1 'polypeptide(L)'
;MAIVLAAPRWMTVTPGTGTVEPYSADTIIVGFDPGELTDGVYHGQVTVTGNDPVNTIRTIPATMTIQSYVCGDASGDQTVTVADAVYIIGYVFRAGPAPAPMAAGDANGDGQVNVADAIYIINFVFRSGAAPVCP
;
A
#
# COMPACT_ATOMS: atom_id res chain seq x y z
N MET A 1 -31.07 -4.11 11.06
CA MET A 1 -29.93 -4.53 11.92
C MET A 1 -29.13 -3.33 12.35
N ALA A 2 -29.24 -2.83 13.58
CA ALA A 2 -28.43 -1.69 14.06
C ALA A 2 -26.96 -2.10 14.24
N ILE A 3 -26.03 -1.33 13.68
CA ILE A 3 -24.58 -1.61 13.68
C ILE A 3 -23.80 -0.51 14.40
N VAL A 4 -22.73 -0.85 15.12
CA VAL A 4 -21.72 0.10 15.65
C VAL A 4 -20.33 -0.30 15.17
N LEU A 5 -19.51 0.68 14.78
CA LEU A 5 -18.16 0.51 14.25
C LEU A 5 -17.11 1.23 15.09
N ALA A 6 -15.98 0.56 15.35
CA ALA A 6 -14.81 1.12 16.04
C ALA A 6 -13.51 0.72 15.33
N ALA A 7 -12.54 1.64 15.30
CA ALA A 7 -11.24 1.46 14.66
C ALA A 7 -10.12 2.26 15.38
N PRO A 8 -8.83 1.92 15.19
CA PRO A 8 -7.68 2.67 15.70
C PRO A 8 -7.59 4.09 15.14
N ARG A 9 -6.81 4.98 15.77
CA ARG A 9 -6.74 6.42 15.42
C ARG A 9 -6.30 6.72 13.98
N TRP A 10 -5.55 5.83 13.36
CA TRP A 10 -5.08 5.92 11.97
C TRP A 10 -6.10 5.34 10.96
N MET A 11 -7.29 4.96 11.43
CA MET A 11 -8.34 4.40 10.61
C MET A 11 -9.67 5.06 10.95
N THR A 12 -10.43 5.42 9.92
CA THR A 12 -11.77 5.98 10.06
C THR A 12 -12.79 5.03 9.45
N VAL A 13 -14.00 5.00 10.00
CA VAL A 13 -15.08 4.16 9.46
C VAL A 13 -16.35 4.99 9.39
N THR A 14 -16.96 5.09 8.21
CA THR A 14 -18.14 5.93 7.97
C THR A 14 -19.15 5.21 7.06
N PRO A 15 -20.44 5.16 7.41
CA PRO A 15 -21.03 5.67 8.66
C PRO A 15 -20.65 4.78 9.85
N GLY A 16 -20.37 5.38 11.02
CA GLY A 16 -19.98 4.64 12.23
C GLY A 16 -21.11 3.80 12.85
N THR A 17 -22.35 4.00 12.37
CA THR A 17 -23.52 3.20 12.70
C THR A 17 -24.44 3.11 11.49
N GLY A 18 -25.32 2.11 11.44
CA GLY A 18 -26.28 1.97 10.34
C GLY A 18 -27.31 0.88 10.57
N THR A 19 -28.24 0.72 9.63
CA THR A 19 -29.22 -0.37 9.63
C THR A 19 -29.25 -1.14 8.33
N VAL A 20 -29.06 -2.46 8.39
CA VAL A 20 -29.21 -3.36 7.23
C VAL A 20 -30.49 -4.17 7.36
N GLU A 21 -31.31 -4.19 6.31
CA GLU A 21 -32.54 -4.99 6.24
C GLU A 21 -32.23 -6.46 5.90
N PRO A 22 -33.13 -7.41 6.22
CA PRO A 22 -32.96 -8.81 5.84
C PRO A 22 -32.73 -8.96 4.33
N TYR A 23 -31.78 -9.82 3.96
CA TYR A 23 -31.39 -10.08 2.56
C TYR A 23 -30.88 -8.86 1.78
N SER A 24 -30.51 -7.78 2.47
CA SER A 24 -29.89 -6.60 1.88
C SER A 24 -28.41 -6.47 2.29
N ALA A 25 -27.71 -5.54 1.65
CA ALA A 25 -26.35 -5.16 2.00
C ALA A 25 -26.26 -3.63 2.04
N ASP A 26 -25.32 -3.14 2.84
CA ASP A 26 -24.96 -1.74 2.92
C ASP A 26 -23.43 -1.61 2.87
N THR A 27 -22.93 -0.44 2.47
CA THR A 27 -21.50 -0.18 2.30
C THR A 27 -20.99 0.78 3.37
N ILE A 28 -19.82 0.46 3.93
CA ILE A 28 -19.06 1.35 4.80
C ILE A 28 -17.78 1.77 4.08
N ILE A 29 -17.35 3.00 4.31
CA ILE A 29 -16.07 3.52 3.86
C ILE A 29 -15.09 3.38 5.03
N VAL A 30 -13.97 2.72 4.78
CA VAL A 30 -12.84 2.63 5.70
C VAL A 30 -11.73 3.51 5.15
N GLY A 31 -11.42 4.59 5.87
CA GLY A 31 -10.30 5.47 5.56
C GLY A 31 -9.06 5.08 6.35
N PHE A 32 -7.89 5.27 5.74
CA PHE A 32 -6.60 5.09 6.38
C PHE A 32 -5.89 6.44 6.37
N ASP A 33 -5.43 6.88 7.54
CA ASP A 33 -4.71 8.15 7.70
C ASP A 33 -3.37 7.87 8.39
N PRO A 34 -2.25 7.93 7.65
CA PRO A 34 -0.94 7.75 8.24
C PRO A 34 -0.54 8.91 9.17
N GLY A 35 -1.12 10.11 9.03
CA GLY A 35 -0.81 11.27 9.87
C GLY A 35 0.70 11.49 10.08
N GLU A 36 1.12 11.45 11.35
CA GLU A 36 2.51 11.59 11.83
C GLU A 36 3.14 10.23 12.19
N LEU A 37 2.58 9.12 11.69
CA LEU A 37 3.12 7.79 11.97
C LEU A 37 4.44 7.58 11.24
N THR A 38 5.39 6.94 11.94
CA THR A 38 6.69 6.58 11.41
C THR A 38 6.62 5.28 10.60
N ASP A 39 7.71 4.94 9.92
CA ASP A 39 7.86 3.64 9.29
C ASP A 39 7.53 2.49 10.25
N GLY A 40 6.76 1.53 9.76
CA GLY A 40 6.29 0.41 10.56
C GLY A 40 5.06 -0.27 9.99
N VAL A 41 4.69 -1.38 10.63
CA VAL A 41 3.48 -2.14 10.33
C VAL A 41 2.46 -1.87 11.43
N TYR A 42 1.31 -1.31 11.04
CA TYR A 42 0.22 -0.96 11.93
C TYR A 42 -0.92 -1.95 11.77
N HIS A 43 -1.22 -2.69 12.84
CA HIS A 43 -2.31 -3.65 12.88
C HIS A 43 -3.55 -3.05 13.54
N GLY A 44 -4.68 -3.19 12.87
CA GLY A 44 -5.97 -2.70 13.30
C GLY A 44 -7.09 -3.65 12.92
N GLN A 45 -8.29 -3.32 13.34
CA GLN A 45 -9.48 -4.05 12.93
C GLN A 45 -10.69 -3.13 12.96
N VAL A 46 -11.60 -3.34 12.01
CA VAL A 46 -12.95 -2.80 12.06
C VAL A 46 -13.80 -3.80 12.82
N THR A 47 -14.40 -3.37 13.93
CA THR A 47 -15.34 -4.19 14.69
C THR A 47 -16.75 -3.82 14.32
N VAL A 48 -17.52 -4.78 13.79
CA VAL A 48 -18.94 -4.67 13.46
C VAL A 48 -19.73 -5.33 14.58
N THR A 49 -20.46 -4.54 15.36
CA THR A 49 -21.38 -5.06 16.37
C THR A 49 -22.82 -4.93 15.87
N GLY A 50 -23.56 -6.03 15.81
CA GLY A 50 -24.96 -6.08 15.36
C GLY A 50 -25.87 -6.77 16.37
N ASN A 51 -27.16 -6.89 16.05
CA ASN A 51 -28.17 -7.54 16.90
C ASN A 51 -28.46 -9.01 16.53
N ASP A 52 -27.58 -9.66 15.75
CA ASP A 52 -27.64 -11.10 15.48
C ASP A 52 -27.35 -11.87 16.79
N PRO A 53 -28.26 -12.75 17.26
CA PRO A 53 -28.11 -13.47 18.52
C PRO A 53 -27.02 -14.55 18.51
N VAL A 54 -26.52 -14.94 17.33
CA VAL A 54 -25.46 -15.93 17.15
C VAL A 54 -24.13 -15.24 16.84
N ASN A 55 -24.13 -14.22 15.97
CA ASN A 55 -22.92 -13.51 15.54
C ASN A 55 -23.02 -12.01 15.80
N THR A 56 -23.11 -11.66 17.07
CA THR A 56 -23.29 -10.27 17.53
C THR A 56 -22.06 -9.39 17.20
N ILE A 57 -20.88 -9.98 17.05
CA ILE A 57 -19.63 -9.27 16.74
C ILE A 57 -18.94 -9.93 15.55
N ARG A 58 -18.51 -9.12 14.57
CA ARG A 58 -17.56 -9.52 13.52
C ARG A 58 -16.39 -8.56 13.49
N THR A 59 -15.18 -9.09 13.34
CA THR A 59 -13.96 -8.29 13.21
C THR A 59 -13.36 -8.48 11.83
N ILE A 60 -13.01 -7.36 11.19
CA ILE A 60 -12.34 -7.32 9.90
C ILE A 60 -10.93 -6.80 10.15
N PRO A 61 -9.89 -7.65 10.11
CA PRO A 61 -8.52 -7.20 10.33
C PRO A 61 -8.08 -6.30 9.17
N ALA A 62 -7.27 -5.29 9.48
CA ALA A 62 -6.66 -4.41 8.51
C ALA A 62 -5.23 -4.10 8.94
N THR A 63 -4.33 -4.05 7.96
CA THR A 63 -2.91 -3.76 8.18
C THR A 63 -2.52 -2.61 7.26
N MET A 64 -1.85 -1.60 7.81
CA MET A 64 -1.26 -0.51 7.06
C MET A 64 0.25 -0.57 7.25
N THR A 65 1.01 -0.53 6.16
CA THR A 65 2.47 -0.48 6.18
C THR A 65 2.92 0.90 5.73
N ILE A 66 3.69 1.57 6.57
CA ILE A 66 4.38 2.81 6.22
C ILE A 66 5.85 2.44 6.07
N GLN A 67 6.43 2.77 4.93
CA GLN A 67 7.82 2.48 4.63
C GLN A 67 8.41 3.62 3.80
N SER A 68 9.47 4.25 4.30
CA SER A 68 10.28 5.18 3.53
C SER A 68 11.16 4.40 2.55
N TYR A 69 11.36 4.98 1.37
CA TYR A 69 12.16 4.40 0.31
C TYR A 69 12.81 5.48 -0.54
N VAL A 70 13.87 5.12 -1.27
CA VAL A 70 14.51 5.98 -2.26
C VAL A 70 13.88 5.69 -3.62
N CYS A 71 13.41 6.72 -4.31
CA CYS A 71 12.82 6.55 -5.64
C CYS A 71 13.87 5.98 -6.60
N GLY A 72 13.57 4.86 -7.26
CA GLY A 72 14.49 4.19 -8.20
C GLY A 72 15.51 3.25 -7.54
N ASP A 73 15.52 3.12 -6.21
CA ASP A 73 16.32 2.10 -5.50
C ASP A 73 15.53 0.79 -5.43
N ALA A 74 15.49 0.08 -6.56
CA ALA A 74 14.78 -1.19 -6.65
C ALA A 74 15.44 -2.30 -5.83
N SER A 75 16.75 -2.19 -5.56
CA SER A 75 17.54 -3.18 -4.84
C SER A 75 17.45 -3.03 -3.31
N GLY A 76 17.09 -1.85 -2.81
CA GLY A 76 16.99 -1.52 -1.39
C GLY A 76 18.33 -1.19 -0.73
N ASP A 77 19.33 -0.80 -1.52
CA ASP A 77 20.69 -0.50 -1.03
C ASP A 77 20.91 0.99 -0.68
N GLN A 78 19.84 1.80 -0.78
CA GLN A 78 19.77 3.23 -0.54
C GLN A 78 20.50 4.09 -1.59
N THR A 79 20.92 3.49 -2.71
CA THR A 79 21.57 4.20 -3.80
C THR A 79 20.89 3.89 -5.13
N VAL A 80 20.78 4.88 -6.00
CA VAL A 80 20.19 4.68 -7.34
C VAL A 80 21.33 4.51 -8.34
N THR A 81 21.51 3.28 -8.81
CA THR A 81 22.60 2.90 -9.72
C THR A 81 22.09 2.01 -10.86
N VAL A 82 23.01 1.58 -11.73
CA VAL A 82 22.68 0.59 -12.77
C VAL A 82 22.30 -0.77 -12.18
N ALA A 83 22.67 -1.08 -10.93
CA ALA A 83 22.29 -2.31 -10.27
C ALA A 83 20.77 -2.40 -10.09
N ASP A 84 20.08 -1.26 -9.85
CA ASP A 84 18.63 -1.20 -9.71
C ASP A 84 17.92 -1.49 -11.04
N ALA A 85 18.46 -0.98 -12.16
CA ALA A 85 17.94 -1.32 -13.48
C ALA A 85 18.08 -2.82 -13.77
N VAL A 86 19.22 -3.43 -13.39
CA VAL A 86 19.44 -4.88 -13.52
C VAL A 86 18.49 -5.66 -12.60
N TYR A 87 18.23 -5.15 -11.39
CA TYR A 87 17.29 -5.74 -10.44
C TYR A 87 15.88 -5.80 -11.02
N ILE A 88 15.38 -4.67 -11.57
CA ILE A 88 14.06 -4.60 -12.24
C ILE A 88 14.00 -5.59 -13.42
N ILE A 89 15.03 -5.67 -14.26
CA ILE A 89 15.08 -6.64 -15.36
C ILE A 89 15.02 -8.08 -14.83
N GLY A 90 15.72 -8.37 -13.74
CA GLY A 90 15.70 -9.67 -13.05
C GLY A 90 14.31 -10.02 -12.52
N TYR A 91 13.65 -9.06 -11.87
CA TYR A 91 12.26 -9.20 -11.42
C TYR A 91 11.30 -9.49 -12.58
N VAL A 92 11.31 -8.65 -13.63
CA VAL A 92 10.37 -8.72 -14.76
C VAL A 92 10.55 -9.99 -15.60
N PHE A 93 11.80 -10.39 -15.89
CA PHE A 93 12.07 -11.47 -16.88
C PHE A 93 12.56 -12.78 -16.28
N ARG A 94 13.09 -12.78 -15.06
CA ARG A 94 13.73 -13.95 -14.44
C ARG A 94 13.03 -14.44 -13.18
N ALA A 95 11.83 -13.92 -12.91
CA ALA A 95 11.11 -14.16 -11.65
C ALA A 95 12.01 -13.92 -10.43
N GLY A 96 12.86 -12.88 -10.51
CA GLY A 96 13.65 -12.41 -9.39
C GLY A 96 12.78 -11.84 -8.27
N PRO A 97 13.37 -11.53 -7.11
CA PRO A 97 12.63 -10.89 -6.02
C PRO A 97 12.02 -9.55 -6.47
N ALA A 98 10.84 -9.24 -5.96
CA ALA A 98 10.17 -7.98 -6.23
C ALA A 98 10.78 -6.84 -5.41
N PRO A 99 10.83 -5.60 -5.95
CA PRO A 99 11.20 -4.42 -5.15
C PRO A 99 10.30 -4.26 -3.92
N ALA A 100 10.89 -3.85 -2.80
CA ALA A 100 10.19 -3.68 -1.53
C ALA A 100 10.51 -2.31 -0.90
N PRO A 101 9.64 -1.28 -1.06
CA PRO A 101 8.31 -1.35 -1.64
C PRO A 101 8.33 -1.42 -3.17
N MET A 102 7.22 -1.88 -3.77
CA MET A 102 7.07 -1.89 -5.23
C MET A 102 7.29 -0.51 -5.84
N ALA A 103 6.86 0.54 -5.15
CA ALA A 103 7.04 1.92 -5.56
C ALA A 103 8.52 2.35 -5.70
N ALA A 104 9.45 1.67 -5.03
CA ALA A 104 10.88 1.96 -5.20
C ALA A 104 11.41 1.54 -6.58
N GLY A 105 10.76 0.53 -7.21
CA GLY A 105 11.06 0.09 -8.56
C GLY A 105 10.29 0.81 -9.67
N ASP A 106 9.29 1.62 -9.34
CA ASP A 106 8.50 2.42 -10.27
C ASP A 106 9.21 3.77 -10.47
N ALA A 107 10.28 3.75 -11.27
CA ALA A 107 11.16 4.90 -11.42
C ALA A 107 10.52 6.02 -12.25
N ASN A 108 9.56 5.69 -13.12
CA ASN A 108 8.88 6.67 -13.97
C ASN A 108 7.56 7.21 -13.36
N GLY A 109 7.06 6.59 -12.28
CA GLY A 109 5.87 7.01 -11.53
C GLY A 109 4.55 6.68 -12.23
N ASP A 110 4.51 5.66 -13.09
CA ASP A 110 3.30 5.26 -13.84
C ASP A 110 2.43 4.22 -13.11
N GLY A 111 2.85 3.79 -11.91
CA GLY A 111 2.17 2.82 -11.07
C GLY A 111 2.51 1.36 -11.40
N GLN A 112 3.43 1.09 -12.34
CA GLN A 112 3.79 -0.26 -12.75
C GLN A 112 5.30 -0.46 -12.89
N VAL A 113 5.87 -1.35 -12.07
CA VAL A 113 7.27 -1.76 -12.21
C VAL A 113 7.47 -2.65 -13.43
N ASN A 114 8.12 -2.13 -14.47
CA ASN A 114 8.37 -2.82 -15.73
C ASN A 114 9.70 -2.41 -16.39
N VAL A 115 9.92 -2.82 -17.65
CA VAL A 115 11.18 -2.53 -18.37
C VAL A 115 11.40 -1.03 -18.62
N ALA A 116 10.33 -0.24 -18.70
CA ALA A 116 10.41 1.21 -18.84
C ALA A 116 11.14 1.85 -17.66
N ASP A 117 10.94 1.34 -16.44
CA ASP A 117 11.63 1.82 -15.23
C ASP A 117 13.12 1.52 -15.27
N ALA A 118 13.50 0.33 -15.71
CA ALA A 118 14.91 -0.01 -15.91
C ALA A 118 15.57 0.94 -16.93
N ILE A 119 14.89 1.25 -18.03
CA ILE A 119 15.37 2.23 -19.02
C ILE A 119 15.44 3.63 -18.41
N TYR A 120 14.48 4.01 -17.58
CA TYR A 120 14.44 5.29 -16.89
C TYR A 120 15.66 5.46 -15.96
N ILE A 121 15.95 4.47 -15.13
CA ILE A 121 17.12 4.45 -14.24
C ILE A 121 18.42 4.55 -15.05
N ILE A 122 18.55 3.79 -16.15
CA ILE A 122 19.74 3.86 -17.01
C ILE A 122 19.93 5.28 -17.58
N ASN A 123 18.86 5.93 -18.02
CA ASN A 123 18.93 7.30 -18.53
C ASN A 123 19.29 8.31 -17.43
N PHE A 124 18.75 8.15 -16.22
CA PHE A 124 19.12 8.97 -15.07
C PHE A 124 20.62 8.84 -14.74
N VAL A 125 21.11 7.61 -14.59
CA VAL A 125 22.49 7.32 -14.17
C VAL A 125 23.52 7.74 -15.23
N PHE A 126 23.26 7.52 -16.53
CA PHE A 126 24.27 7.71 -17.58
C PHE A 126 24.06 8.94 -18.47
N ARG A 127 22.83 9.45 -18.60
CA ARG A 127 22.49 10.50 -19.59
C ARG A 127 22.02 11.79 -18.94
N SER A 128 22.23 11.96 -17.64
CA SER A 128 21.71 13.09 -16.87
C SER A 128 20.21 13.28 -17.06
N GLY A 129 19.47 12.15 -17.15
CA GLY A 129 18.01 12.15 -17.20
C GLY A 129 17.39 12.73 -15.92
N ALA A 130 16.07 12.92 -15.93
CA ALA A 130 15.34 13.34 -14.74
C ALA A 130 15.48 12.31 -13.61
N ALA A 131 15.50 12.79 -12.36
CA ALA A 131 15.50 11.90 -11.20
C ALA A 131 14.24 11.02 -11.17
N PRO A 132 14.31 9.81 -10.59
CA PRO A 132 13.15 8.96 -10.40
C PRO A 132 12.09 9.64 -9.52
N VAL A 133 10.82 9.32 -9.77
CA VAL A 133 9.67 9.91 -9.06
C VAL A 133 9.15 8.90 -8.04
N CYS A 134 8.85 9.37 -6.83
CA CYS A 134 8.12 8.57 -5.84
C CYS A 134 6.62 8.86 -5.94
N PRO A 135 5.76 7.83 -6.09
CA PRO A 135 4.31 7.98 -5.91
C PRO A 135 3.89 8.18 -4.45
#